data_AF-M0N7D8-F1
#
_entry.id   AF-M0N7D8-F1
#
_cell.length_a   1.000
_cell.length_b   1.000
_cell.length_c   1.000
_cell.angle_alpha   90.00
_cell.angle_beta   90.00
_cell.angle_gamma   90.00
#
_symmetry.space_group_name_H-M   'P 1'
#
loop_
_entity.id
_entity.type
_entity.pdbx_description
1 polymer ?
#
loop_
_entity_poly.entity_id
_entity_poly.type
_entity_poly.pdbx_seq_one_letter_code
_entity_poly.pdbx_strand_id
1 'polypeptide(L)'
;MDATATPKKVEGLYGREPTVIGDDHNVEMNMEVTQITNGAYHGSSFTHSNTLVDRFQTIIDWACHEYDRPLFAAKEDVLPQFEFADNAVTEHYGALRGLNYDECDAVFALGAPHWDIPSLKRDAELLSGGVAIDNDIEVGGIEYSPRRDNGELVANPPNYRRLQYVDEETDDGLEMPVKEFSGLVGELFYEKRENEIEQFVHRTRPITSDTTIDVYLLTNVVTDLPVDEVTELDTLVEQAKGRSRDIAQLDVPDGAKNLIESLDGDETFTRNDLVDHANVTKQTISNWVSSLMDEKVIEPTGETKRRSEVLTVVN
;
A
#
# COMPACT_ATOMS: atom_id res chain seq x y z
N MET A 1 17.94 15.81 -14.21
CA MET A 1 16.55 16.01 -14.69
C MET A 1 15.90 14.65 -14.79
N ASP A 2 14.69 14.48 -14.27
CA ASP A 2 13.84 13.34 -14.63
C ASP A 2 13.65 13.30 -16.15
N ALA A 3 13.66 12.10 -16.71
CA ALA A 3 13.48 11.90 -18.15
C ALA A 3 12.02 12.09 -18.59
N THR A 4 11.06 12.03 -17.67
CA THR A 4 9.65 12.35 -17.92
C THR A 4 9.42 13.80 -17.55
N ALA A 5 9.43 14.69 -18.55
CA ALA A 5 9.19 16.11 -18.31
C ALA A 5 7.69 16.35 -18.14
N THR A 6 7.25 16.75 -16.93
CA THR A 6 5.88 17.17 -16.68
C THR A 6 5.56 18.49 -17.37
N PRO A 7 4.28 18.77 -17.67
CA PRO A 7 3.86 20.02 -18.31
C PRO A 7 4.43 21.27 -17.65
N LYS A 8 4.46 21.33 -16.31
CA LYS A 8 4.98 22.46 -15.54
C LYS A 8 6.51 22.58 -15.58
N LYS A 9 7.25 21.47 -15.63
CA LYS A 9 8.71 21.52 -15.88
C LYS A 9 9.01 22.07 -17.28
N VAL A 10 8.24 21.66 -18.28
CA VAL A 10 8.36 22.17 -19.65
C VAL A 10 7.99 23.66 -19.70
N GLU A 11 6.91 24.06 -19.03
CA GLU A 11 6.55 25.47 -18.91
C GLU A 11 7.64 26.30 -18.22
N GLY A 12 8.18 25.83 -17.09
CA GLY A 12 9.27 26.49 -16.39
C GLY A 12 10.54 26.64 -17.24
N LEU A 13 10.89 25.62 -18.02
CA LEU A 13 12.06 25.63 -18.90
C LEU A 13 11.88 26.51 -20.15
N TYR A 14 10.67 26.58 -20.70
CA TYR A 14 10.42 27.19 -22.02
C TYR A 14 9.51 28.43 -21.98
N GLY A 15 8.99 28.82 -20.81
CA GLY A 15 8.09 29.95 -20.62
C GLY A 15 6.76 29.84 -21.37
N ARG A 16 6.29 28.61 -21.63
CA ARG A 16 5.05 28.34 -22.39
C ARG A 16 4.40 27.03 -21.97
N GLU A 17 3.09 27.04 -21.86
CA GLU A 17 2.30 25.84 -21.60
C GLU A 17 2.45 24.83 -22.75
N PRO A 18 2.79 23.55 -22.47
CA PRO A 18 2.94 22.54 -23.52
C PRO A 18 1.59 21.94 -23.92
N THR A 19 1.48 21.59 -25.20
CA THR A 19 0.36 20.78 -25.69
C THR A 19 0.66 19.29 -25.45
N VAL A 20 -0.14 18.64 -24.61
CA VAL A 20 -0.10 17.18 -24.43
C VAL A 20 -0.90 16.55 -25.56
N ILE A 21 -0.27 15.64 -26.31
CA ILE A 21 -0.89 14.90 -27.42
C ILE A 21 -0.70 13.41 -27.14
N GLY A 22 -1.81 12.72 -26.92
CA GLY A 22 -1.88 11.31 -26.61
C GLY A 22 -3.34 10.95 -26.45
N ASP A 23 -3.72 9.77 -26.91
CA ASP A 23 -5.06 9.24 -26.73
C ASP A 23 -5.04 8.60 -25.33
N ASP A 24 -5.94 9.02 -24.41
CA ASP A 24 -6.10 8.50 -23.03
C ASP A 24 -6.58 7.05 -23.09
N HIS A 25 -5.77 6.17 -23.68
CA HIS A 25 -6.05 4.76 -23.69
C HIS A 25 -5.78 4.28 -22.28
N ASN A 26 -6.87 4.01 -21.56
CA ASN A 26 -6.91 3.18 -20.37
C ASN A 26 -6.24 1.84 -20.71
N VAL A 27 -4.92 1.78 -20.59
CA VAL A 27 -4.20 0.53 -20.63
C VAL A 27 -4.51 -0.14 -19.30
N GLU A 28 -5.33 -1.17 -19.35
CA GLU A 28 -5.64 -2.00 -18.20
C GLU A 28 -4.33 -2.61 -17.70
N MET A 29 -3.99 -2.29 -16.46
CA MET A 29 -2.80 -2.82 -15.80
C MET A 29 -3.21 -4.09 -15.08
N ASN A 30 -2.46 -5.18 -15.25
CA ASN A 30 -2.74 -6.42 -14.54
C ASN A 30 -2.21 -6.33 -13.10
N MET A 31 -2.87 -5.52 -12.28
CA MET A 31 -2.54 -5.28 -10.88
C MET A 31 -3.79 -5.03 -10.06
N GLU A 32 -3.73 -5.36 -8.78
CA GLU A 32 -4.75 -5.03 -7.78
C GLU A 32 -4.13 -4.12 -6.73
N VAL A 33 -4.69 -2.92 -6.55
CA VAL A 33 -4.11 -1.88 -5.71
C VAL A 33 -4.92 -1.67 -4.44
N THR A 34 -4.34 -2.04 -3.31
CA THR A 34 -4.84 -1.72 -1.97
C THR A 34 -4.08 -0.52 -1.40
N GLN A 35 -4.79 0.54 -1.04
CA GLN A 35 -4.20 1.74 -0.45
C GLN A 35 -4.69 2.01 0.96
N ILE A 36 -3.76 2.26 1.90
CA ILE A 36 -4.15 2.71 3.23
C ILE A 36 -4.57 4.18 3.23
N THR A 37 -5.56 4.51 4.05
CA THR A 37 -6.15 5.85 4.12
C THR A 37 -5.55 6.69 5.27
N ASN A 38 -4.93 6.07 6.26
CA ASN A 38 -4.56 6.72 7.50
C ASN A 38 -3.05 6.99 7.65
N GLY A 39 -2.50 7.87 6.81
CA GLY A 39 -1.20 8.50 7.05
C GLY A 39 -0.20 8.36 5.90
N ALA A 40 0.59 9.41 5.67
CA ALA A 40 1.57 9.42 4.60
C ALA A 40 2.86 8.65 4.96
N TYR A 41 3.14 8.53 6.27
CA TYR A 41 4.31 7.89 6.87
C TYR A 41 5.63 8.22 6.15
N HIS A 42 6.12 9.45 6.36
CA HIS A 42 7.45 9.84 5.89
C HIS A 42 8.54 9.26 6.79
N GLY A 43 9.81 9.35 6.37
CA GLY A 43 10.94 8.76 7.13
C GLY A 43 10.97 9.16 8.62
N SER A 44 10.60 10.40 8.95
CA SER A 44 10.50 10.84 10.35
C SER A 44 9.46 10.07 11.17
N SER A 45 8.39 9.55 10.56
CA SER A 45 7.37 8.79 11.27
C SER A 45 7.94 7.51 11.89
N PHE A 46 8.88 6.86 11.20
CA PHE A 46 9.53 5.63 11.66
C PHE A 46 10.57 5.88 12.75
N THR A 47 11.35 6.97 12.64
CA THR A 47 12.37 7.31 13.64
C THR A 47 11.81 7.62 15.03
N HIS A 48 10.53 8.00 15.12
CA HIS A 48 9.90 8.43 16.38
C HIS A 48 8.95 7.38 16.99
N SER A 49 8.73 6.24 16.34
CA SER A 49 7.72 5.27 16.78
C SER A 49 8.14 3.82 16.49
N ASN A 50 8.65 3.14 17.51
CA ASN A 50 8.88 1.69 17.43
C ASN A 50 7.58 0.92 17.11
N THR A 51 6.45 1.38 17.64
CA THR A 51 5.14 0.75 17.36
C THR A 51 4.76 0.82 15.88
N LEU A 52 5.14 1.89 15.16
CA LEU A 52 4.91 1.96 13.72
C LEU A 52 5.82 0.98 12.97
N VAL A 53 7.08 0.87 13.38
CA VAL A 53 8.03 -0.11 12.82
C VAL A 53 7.50 -1.52 13.01
N ASP A 54 7.06 -1.88 14.22
CA ASP A 54 6.50 -3.21 14.53
C ASP A 54 5.27 -3.54 13.67
N ARG A 55 4.41 -2.54 13.42
CA ARG A 55 3.22 -2.69 12.57
C ARG A 55 3.59 -2.94 11.12
N PHE A 56 4.53 -2.17 10.57
CA PHE A 56 5.01 -2.38 9.20
C PHE A 56 5.76 -3.71 9.08
N GLN A 57 6.56 -4.09 10.08
CA GLN A 57 7.24 -5.37 10.14
C GLN A 57 6.23 -6.53 10.07
N THR A 58 5.11 -6.43 10.79
CA THR A 58 4.04 -7.45 10.73
C THR A 58 3.50 -7.65 9.30
N ILE A 59 3.34 -6.57 8.53
CA ILE A 59 2.91 -6.65 7.13
C ILE A 59 4.02 -7.22 6.25
N ILE A 60 5.27 -6.84 6.48
CA ILE A 60 6.44 -7.35 5.74
C ILE A 60 6.59 -8.85 5.96
N ASP A 61 6.48 -9.33 7.20
CA ASP A 61 6.59 -10.75 7.56
C ASP A 61 5.49 -11.56 6.86
N TRP A 62 4.25 -11.08 6.90
CA TRP A 62 3.14 -11.68 6.17
C TRP A 62 3.40 -11.71 4.66
N ALA A 63 3.81 -10.59 4.06
CA ALA A 63 4.09 -10.51 2.64
C ALA A 63 5.22 -11.46 2.20
N CYS A 64 6.28 -11.57 3.01
CA CYS A 64 7.37 -12.52 2.75
C CYS A 64 6.95 -13.99 2.85
N HIS A 65 5.88 -14.28 3.61
CA HIS A 65 5.30 -15.61 3.70
C HIS A 65 4.33 -15.91 2.55
N GLU A 66 3.51 -14.93 2.17
CA GLU A 66 2.45 -15.07 1.17
C GLU A 66 2.97 -15.10 -0.27
N TYR A 67 3.93 -14.23 -0.57
CA TYR A 67 4.40 -14.00 -1.93
C TYR A 67 5.73 -14.70 -2.20
N ASP A 68 5.90 -15.21 -3.43
CA ASP A 68 7.12 -15.88 -3.86
C ASP A 68 8.29 -14.90 -3.92
N ARG A 69 8.04 -13.65 -4.35
CA ARG A 69 9.08 -12.64 -4.52
C ARG A 69 8.55 -11.21 -4.35
N PRO A 70 8.17 -10.80 -3.13
CA PRO A 70 7.66 -9.46 -2.88
C PRO A 70 8.74 -8.40 -3.03
N LEU A 71 8.39 -7.29 -3.67
CA LEU A 71 9.23 -6.10 -3.83
C LEU A 71 8.82 -5.01 -2.84
N PHE A 72 9.75 -4.57 -2.00
CA PHE A 72 9.54 -3.50 -1.04
C PHE A 72 10.33 -2.25 -1.43
N ALA A 73 9.70 -1.07 -1.31
CA ALA A 73 10.43 0.18 -1.33
C ALA A 73 10.10 1.08 -0.15
N ALA A 74 11.13 1.73 0.39
CA ALA A 74 11.01 2.76 1.40
C ALA A 74 12.06 3.85 1.16
N LYS A 75 12.12 4.85 2.03
CA LYS A 75 13.26 5.77 2.04
C LYS A 75 14.53 5.03 2.49
N GLU A 76 15.70 5.42 1.98
CA GLU A 76 16.99 4.76 2.23
C GLU A 76 17.30 4.56 3.73
N ASP A 77 16.94 5.52 4.59
CA ASP A 77 17.15 5.46 6.04
C ASP A 77 16.05 4.71 6.80
N VAL A 78 14.97 4.33 6.13
CA VAL A 78 13.85 3.56 6.69
C VAL A 78 14.05 2.07 6.47
N LEU A 79 14.52 1.63 5.29
CA LEU A 79 14.73 0.20 5.00
C LEU A 79 15.52 -0.55 6.07
N PRO A 80 16.64 -0.02 6.64
CA PRO A 80 17.42 -0.75 7.64
C PRO A 80 16.72 -0.93 8.99
N GLN A 81 15.52 -0.37 9.17
CA GLN A 81 14.71 -0.55 10.39
C GLN A 81 13.85 -1.81 10.33
N PHE A 82 13.79 -2.47 9.18
CA PHE A 82 13.01 -3.69 8.97
C PHE A 82 13.92 -4.89 8.72
N GLU A 83 13.40 -6.07 9.04
CA GLU A 83 13.97 -7.35 8.68
C GLU A 83 13.22 -7.91 7.47
N PHE A 84 13.95 -8.42 6.48
CA PHE A 84 13.38 -8.98 5.25
C PHE A 84 13.86 -10.42 5.08
N ALA A 85 12.98 -11.29 4.61
CA ALA A 85 13.33 -12.67 4.28
C ALA A 85 14.15 -12.77 2.98
N ASP A 86 14.78 -13.92 2.75
CA ASP A 86 15.68 -14.13 1.61
C ASP A 86 14.99 -14.03 0.23
N ASN A 87 13.67 -14.22 0.18
CA ASN A 87 12.87 -14.08 -1.04
C ASN A 87 12.48 -12.62 -1.35
N ALA A 88 12.61 -11.71 -0.40
CA ALA A 88 12.24 -10.31 -0.58
C ALA A 88 13.27 -9.54 -1.42
N VAL A 89 12.77 -8.70 -2.31
CA VAL A 89 13.57 -7.70 -3.02
C VAL A 89 13.34 -6.34 -2.36
N THR A 90 14.41 -5.61 -2.07
CA THR A 90 14.31 -4.29 -1.41
C THR A 90 14.99 -3.22 -2.26
N GLU A 91 14.34 -2.07 -2.38
CA GLU A 91 14.87 -0.90 -3.06
C GLU A 91 14.53 0.36 -2.31
N HIS A 92 15.25 1.46 -2.58
CA HIS A 92 14.92 2.75 -1.99
C HIS A 92 14.41 3.75 -3.02
N TYR A 93 13.49 4.60 -2.56
CA TYR A 93 13.05 5.76 -3.31
C TYR A 93 14.25 6.63 -3.72
N GLY A 94 14.30 7.00 -5.01
CA GLY A 94 15.38 7.74 -5.63
C GLY A 94 16.38 6.90 -6.42
N ALA A 95 16.44 5.58 -6.19
CA ALA A 95 17.37 4.66 -6.88
C ALA A 95 16.72 3.75 -7.92
N LEU A 96 15.40 3.82 -8.09
CA LEU A 96 14.63 2.90 -8.96
C LEU A 96 14.91 3.07 -10.46
N ARG A 97 15.72 4.06 -10.87
CA ARG A 97 15.90 4.44 -12.27
C ARG A 97 16.67 3.40 -13.06
N GLY A 98 16.03 2.91 -14.12
CA GLY A 98 16.65 1.97 -15.07
C GLY A 98 16.65 0.52 -14.59
N LEU A 99 15.98 0.25 -13.47
CA LEU A 99 15.77 -1.09 -12.93
C LEU A 99 14.39 -1.58 -13.34
N ASN A 100 14.22 -2.90 -13.42
CA ASN A 100 12.97 -3.59 -13.66
C ASN A 100 12.98 -4.83 -12.76
N TYR A 101 11.83 -5.21 -12.24
CA TYR A 101 11.62 -6.33 -11.34
C TYR A 101 10.43 -7.17 -11.83
N ASP A 102 10.51 -7.56 -13.11
CA ASP A 102 9.44 -8.27 -13.83
C ASP A 102 9.11 -9.64 -13.20
N GLU A 103 9.99 -10.14 -12.34
CA GLU A 103 9.86 -11.40 -11.63
C GLU A 103 9.25 -11.30 -10.22
N CYS A 104 8.88 -10.10 -9.78
CA CYS A 104 8.20 -9.89 -8.50
C CYS A 104 6.68 -9.99 -8.71
N ASP A 105 6.01 -10.69 -7.80
CA ASP A 105 4.58 -10.99 -7.81
C ASP A 105 3.75 -10.03 -6.93
N ALA A 106 4.40 -9.28 -6.04
CA ALA A 106 3.78 -8.23 -5.26
C ALA A 106 4.69 -7.03 -5.03
N VAL A 107 4.08 -5.86 -4.73
CA VAL A 107 4.76 -4.58 -4.53
C VAL A 107 4.25 -3.89 -3.28
N PHE A 108 5.15 -3.47 -2.41
CA PHE A 108 4.84 -2.79 -1.15
C PHE A 108 5.56 -1.44 -1.06
N ALA A 109 4.80 -0.35 -1.21
CA ALA A 109 5.29 1.01 -1.02
C ALA A 109 5.23 1.38 0.48
N LEU A 110 6.34 1.23 1.18
CA LEU A 110 6.44 1.44 2.62
C LEU A 110 6.55 2.94 2.94
N GLY A 111 5.41 3.56 3.26
CA GLY A 111 5.32 5.00 3.47
C GLY A 111 5.63 5.79 2.19
N ALA A 112 5.77 7.11 2.32
CA ALA A 112 6.03 7.98 1.17
C ALA A 112 7.38 8.70 1.26
N PRO A 113 8.06 8.90 0.12
CA PRO A 113 9.24 9.74 0.07
C PRO A 113 8.88 11.17 0.49
N HIS A 114 9.80 11.82 1.21
CA HIS A 114 9.69 13.23 1.53
C HIS A 114 10.97 13.91 1.07
N TRP A 115 10.86 14.66 -0.02
CA TRP A 115 12.00 15.34 -0.61
C TRP A 115 12.38 16.59 0.18
N ASP A 116 13.68 16.79 0.31
CA ASP A 116 14.26 17.93 1.00
C ASP A 116 13.80 19.26 0.35
N ILE A 117 13.01 20.04 1.09
CA ILE A 117 12.41 21.29 0.60
C ILE A 117 13.48 22.32 0.17
N PRO A 118 14.59 22.53 0.90
CA PRO A 118 15.71 23.35 0.42
C PRO A 118 16.25 22.90 -0.95
N SER A 119 16.41 21.60 -1.18
CA SER A 119 16.83 21.06 -2.47
C SER A 119 15.80 21.31 -3.57
N LEU A 120 14.50 21.16 -3.28
CA LEU A 120 13.42 21.50 -4.21
C LEU A 120 13.37 22.99 -4.56
N LYS A 121 13.62 23.87 -3.58
CA LYS A 121 13.73 25.31 -3.83
C LYS A 121 14.86 25.62 -4.80
N ARG A 122 16.02 24.98 -4.60
CA ARG A 122 17.15 25.13 -5.51
C ARG A 122 16.82 24.61 -6.91
N ASP A 123 16.14 23.47 -7.03
CA ASP A 123 15.69 22.96 -8.32
C ASP A 123 14.70 23.92 -9.00
N ALA A 124 13.75 24.48 -8.25
CA ALA A 124 12.80 25.47 -8.75
C ALA A 124 13.49 26.76 -9.23
N GLU A 125 14.47 27.27 -8.47
CA GLU A 125 15.29 28.43 -8.85
C GLU A 125 16.11 28.16 -10.13
N LEU A 126 16.68 26.96 -10.26
CA LEU A 126 17.43 26.56 -11.47
C LEU A 126 16.51 26.40 -12.68
N LEU A 127 15.35 25.77 -12.51
CA LEU A 127 14.38 25.53 -13.58
C LEU A 127 13.76 26.83 -14.09
N SER A 128 13.47 27.77 -13.18
CA SER A 128 12.95 29.08 -13.55
C SER A 128 14.02 30.00 -14.14
N GLY A 129 15.32 29.66 -14.08
CA GLY A 129 16.39 30.32 -14.83
C GLY A 129 16.54 31.84 -14.59
N GLY A 130 16.03 32.38 -13.48
CA GLY A 130 15.87 33.83 -13.29
C GLY A 130 14.75 34.48 -14.13
N VAL A 131 14.08 33.71 -15.00
CA VAL A 131 12.94 34.09 -15.86
C VAL A 131 11.62 34.12 -15.09
N ALA A 132 11.56 33.56 -13.87
CA ALA A 132 10.38 33.66 -12.99
C ALA A 132 9.91 35.11 -12.75
N ILE A 133 10.82 36.08 -12.80
CA ILE A 133 10.49 37.50 -12.62
C ILE A 133 9.76 38.07 -13.84
N ASP A 134 10.06 37.57 -15.05
CA ASP A 134 9.49 38.09 -16.30
C ASP A 134 8.16 37.41 -16.67
N ASN A 135 7.88 36.21 -16.13
CA ASN A 135 6.68 35.41 -16.42
C ASN A 135 5.77 35.17 -15.20
N ASP A 136 5.98 35.87 -14.08
CA ASP A 136 5.15 35.79 -12.86
C ASP A 136 5.08 34.38 -12.24
N ILE A 137 6.11 33.55 -12.42
CA ILE A 137 6.17 32.19 -11.87
C ILE A 137 6.54 32.25 -10.39
N GLU A 138 5.62 31.82 -9.52
CA GLU A 138 5.88 31.72 -8.08
C GLU A 138 6.86 30.57 -7.78
N VAL A 139 8.13 30.90 -7.53
CA VAL A 139 9.20 29.91 -7.27
C VAL A 139 9.00 29.20 -5.92
N GLY A 140 8.59 29.95 -4.90
CA GLY A 140 8.34 29.44 -3.55
C GLY A 140 6.87 29.21 -3.29
N GLY A 141 6.53 28.75 -2.08
CA GLY A 141 5.14 28.64 -1.69
C GLY A 141 4.89 28.47 -0.21
N ILE A 142 3.61 28.53 0.12
CA ILE A 142 3.02 28.27 1.44
C ILE A 142 2.85 26.76 1.58
N GLU A 143 3.34 26.19 2.68
CA GLU A 143 3.00 24.81 3.04
C GLU A 143 1.55 24.78 3.51
N TYR A 144 0.73 23.90 2.94
CA TYR A 144 -0.56 23.48 3.50
C TYR A 144 -0.40 22.08 4.05
N SER A 145 -0.82 21.86 5.30
CA SER A 145 -0.54 20.63 6.01
C SER A 145 -1.69 20.30 6.95
N PRO A 146 -2.16 19.04 6.97
CA PRO A 146 -3.15 18.60 7.94
C PRO A 146 -2.56 18.48 9.36
N ARG A 147 -1.24 18.67 9.52
CA ARG A 147 -0.58 18.63 10.82
C ARG A 147 -1.17 19.70 11.74
N ARG A 148 -1.39 19.32 13.00
CA ARG A 148 -1.76 20.25 14.07
C ARG A 148 -0.59 20.48 15.02
N ASP A 149 -0.41 21.71 15.45
CA ASP A 149 0.47 22.09 16.55
C ASP A 149 -0.37 22.82 17.60
N ASN A 150 -0.32 22.34 18.85
CA ASN A 150 -1.19 22.82 19.94
C ASN A 150 -2.70 22.87 19.61
N GLY A 151 -3.18 21.94 18.77
CA GLY A 151 -4.59 21.84 18.38
C GLY A 151 -5.00 22.72 17.20
N GLU A 152 -4.15 23.68 16.80
CA GLU A 152 -4.35 24.51 15.61
C GLU A 152 -3.67 23.87 14.39
N LEU A 153 -4.26 24.04 13.21
CA LEU A 153 -3.62 23.59 11.98
C LEU A 153 -2.35 24.40 11.73
N VAL A 154 -1.25 23.70 11.46
CA VAL A 154 0.04 24.33 11.11
C VAL A 154 -0.09 25.15 9.82
N ALA A 155 -1.05 24.81 8.96
CA ALA A 155 -1.44 25.60 7.82
C ALA A 155 -2.93 25.47 7.51
N ASN A 156 -3.58 26.58 7.16
CA ASN A 156 -5.03 26.69 7.15
C ASN A 156 -5.54 27.40 5.88
N PRO A 157 -6.51 26.83 5.14
CA PRO A 157 -7.11 25.49 5.30
C PRO A 157 -6.19 24.36 4.80
N PRO A 158 -6.42 23.10 5.20
CA PRO A 158 -5.78 21.95 4.56
C PRO A 158 -6.42 21.72 3.18
N ASN A 159 -5.62 21.27 2.22
CA ASN A 159 -6.11 20.88 0.90
C ASN A 159 -6.52 19.40 0.89
N TYR A 160 -7.49 19.09 0.05
CA TYR A 160 -8.01 17.73 -0.14
C TYR A 160 -7.89 17.36 -1.62
N ARG A 161 -7.54 16.11 -1.89
CA ARG A 161 -7.51 15.55 -3.25
C ARG A 161 -8.30 14.25 -3.29
N ARG A 162 -9.04 14.08 -4.39
CA ARG A 162 -9.79 12.85 -4.65
C ARG A 162 -8.82 11.72 -4.99
N LEU A 163 -9.01 10.58 -4.34
CA LEU A 163 -8.32 9.33 -4.65
C LEU A 163 -8.89 8.74 -5.94
N GLN A 164 -8.07 8.01 -6.71
CA GLN A 164 -8.52 7.22 -7.86
C GLN A 164 -9.26 5.95 -7.40
N TYR A 165 -10.30 6.14 -6.59
CA TYR A 165 -11.11 5.11 -5.98
C TYR A 165 -12.59 5.50 -6.11
N VAL A 166 -13.43 4.52 -6.42
CA VAL A 166 -14.88 4.62 -6.39
C VAL A 166 -15.40 3.38 -5.67
N ASP A 167 -16.16 3.61 -4.60
CA ASP A 167 -16.81 2.52 -3.87
C ASP A 167 -17.91 1.92 -4.75
N GLU A 168 -17.81 0.63 -5.04
CA GLU A 168 -18.71 -0.05 -5.98
C GLU A 168 -20.17 -0.11 -5.50
N GLU A 169 -20.40 -0.10 -4.19
CA GLU A 169 -21.74 -0.21 -3.61
C GLU A 169 -22.45 1.14 -3.61
N THR A 170 -21.70 2.22 -3.37
CA THR A 170 -22.24 3.56 -3.13
C THR A 170 -22.04 4.52 -4.30
N ASP A 171 -21.13 4.22 -5.24
CA ASP A 171 -20.64 5.10 -6.32
C ASP A 171 -19.97 6.39 -5.77
N ASP A 172 -19.63 6.40 -4.48
CA ASP A 172 -18.97 7.52 -3.81
C ASP A 172 -17.45 7.43 -3.98
N GLY A 173 -16.81 8.59 -4.18
CA GLY A 173 -15.35 8.71 -4.18
C GLY A 173 -14.82 9.07 -2.80
N LEU A 174 -13.51 8.88 -2.60
CA LEU A 174 -12.82 9.26 -1.36
C LEU A 174 -11.94 10.50 -1.56
N GLU A 175 -11.98 11.45 -0.62
CA GLU A 175 -11.07 12.60 -0.59
C GLU A 175 -10.10 12.51 0.59
N MET A 176 -8.82 12.74 0.31
CA MET A 176 -7.75 12.65 1.29
C MET A 176 -7.17 14.03 1.61
N PRO A 177 -6.95 14.37 2.89
CA PRO A 177 -6.21 15.58 3.23
C PRO A 177 -4.75 15.41 2.80
N VAL A 178 -4.24 16.35 2.01
CA VAL A 178 -2.88 16.30 1.47
C VAL A 178 -1.99 17.36 2.08
N LYS A 179 -0.71 17.01 2.21
CA LYS A 179 0.35 18.00 2.42
C LYS A 179 0.72 18.60 1.06
N GLU A 180 0.48 19.90 0.92
CA GLU A 180 0.72 20.70 -0.28
C GLU A 180 1.79 21.75 -0.02
N PHE A 181 2.51 22.16 -1.05
CA PHE A 181 3.17 23.46 -1.07
C PHE A 181 2.62 24.22 -2.28
N SER A 182 2.47 25.54 -2.20
CA SER A 182 2.15 26.33 -3.40
C SER A 182 3.39 26.55 -4.28
N GLY A 183 3.17 27.11 -5.47
CA GLY A 183 4.22 27.48 -6.42
C GLY A 183 5.02 26.29 -6.95
N LEU A 184 6.09 26.58 -7.68
CA LEU A 184 6.89 25.58 -8.39
C LEU A 184 7.51 24.53 -7.44
N VAL A 185 7.83 24.90 -6.20
CA VAL A 185 8.32 23.96 -5.18
C VAL A 185 7.26 22.91 -4.83
N GLY A 186 5.99 23.29 -4.76
CA GLY A 186 4.89 22.36 -4.54
C GLY A 186 4.72 21.37 -5.66
N GLU A 187 4.72 21.88 -6.89
CA GLU A 187 4.62 21.06 -8.10
C GLU A 187 5.76 20.05 -8.17
N LEU A 188 6.98 20.48 -7.89
CA LEU A 188 8.14 19.57 -7.83
C LEU A 188 8.07 18.60 -6.65
N PHE A 189 7.52 19.02 -5.51
CA PHE A 189 7.33 18.14 -4.36
C PHE A 189 6.34 17.03 -4.69
N TYR A 190 5.21 17.37 -5.29
CA TYR A 190 4.20 16.43 -5.75
C TYR A 190 4.75 15.49 -6.79
N GLU A 191 5.31 16.04 -7.87
CA GLU A 191 5.86 15.25 -8.96
C GLU A 191 6.91 14.27 -8.45
N LYS A 192 7.84 14.71 -7.60
CA LYS A 192 8.87 13.79 -7.11
C LYS A 192 8.34 12.80 -6.08
N ARG A 193 7.24 13.08 -5.37
CA ARG A 193 6.70 12.16 -4.36
C ARG A 193 5.79 11.12 -4.98
N GLU A 194 4.83 11.56 -5.77
CA GLU A 194 3.75 10.75 -6.35
C GLU A 194 4.30 9.90 -7.49
N ASN A 195 5.01 10.53 -8.44
CA ASN A 195 5.59 9.80 -9.56
C ASN A 195 6.68 8.80 -9.12
N GLU A 196 7.32 8.99 -7.96
CA GLU A 196 8.29 8.01 -7.46
C GLU A 196 7.60 6.73 -6.99
N ILE A 197 6.43 6.85 -6.33
CA ILE A 197 5.59 5.71 -5.94
C ILE A 197 5.02 5.02 -7.19
N GLU A 198 4.52 5.78 -8.15
CA GLU A 198 4.03 5.24 -9.42
C GLU A 198 5.13 4.54 -10.20
N GLN A 199 6.30 5.18 -10.33
CA GLN A 199 7.44 4.58 -11.02
C GLN A 199 7.90 3.30 -10.34
N PHE A 200 7.83 3.23 -9.00
CA PHE A 200 8.14 2.04 -8.23
C PHE A 200 7.20 0.90 -8.60
N VAL A 201 5.88 1.12 -8.54
CA VAL A 201 4.87 0.12 -8.92
C VAL A 201 5.07 -0.33 -10.36
N HIS A 202 5.34 0.58 -11.29
CA HIS A 202 5.60 0.22 -12.68
C HIS A 202 6.89 -0.56 -12.94
N ARG A 203 7.78 -0.74 -11.94
CA ARG A 203 8.99 -1.56 -12.10
C ARG A 203 8.67 -3.04 -12.23
N THR A 204 7.53 -3.51 -11.74
CA THR A 204 7.07 -4.91 -11.93
C THR A 204 6.35 -5.12 -13.25
N ARG A 205 6.21 -4.07 -14.07
CA ARG A 205 5.62 -4.12 -15.41
C ARG A 205 4.23 -4.79 -15.44
N PRO A 206 3.24 -4.31 -14.65
CA PRO A 206 1.92 -4.92 -14.58
C PRO A 206 1.20 -4.99 -15.93
N ILE A 207 1.49 -4.08 -16.87
CA ILE A 207 0.92 -4.10 -18.24
C ILE A 207 1.33 -5.34 -19.03
N THR A 208 2.52 -5.87 -18.79
CA THR A 208 3.07 -7.03 -19.53
C THR A 208 3.20 -8.27 -18.67
N SER A 209 2.68 -8.24 -17.44
CA SER A 209 2.73 -9.37 -16.52
C SER A 209 1.67 -10.41 -16.88
N ASP A 210 2.08 -11.68 -16.92
CA ASP A 210 1.18 -12.82 -17.12
C ASP A 210 0.36 -13.13 -15.86
N THR A 211 0.78 -12.63 -14.69
CA THR A 211 0.11 -12.75 -13.40
C THR A 211 -0.31 -11.39 -12.88
N THR A 212 -1.46 -11.33 -12.19
CA THR A 212 -1.87 -10.13 -11.47
C THR A 212 -0.80 -9.79 -10.43
N ILE A 213 -0.42 -8.51 -10.37
CA ILE A 213 0.52 -8.00 -9.37
C ILE A 213 -0.25 -7.36 -8.23
N ASP A 214 -0.08 -7.86 -7.02
CA ASP A 214 -0.69 -7.24 -5.85
C ASP A 214 0.13 -6.03 -5.40
N VAL A 215 -0.53 -4.88 -5.22
CA VAL A 215 0.11 -3.60 -4.92
C VAL A 215 -0.45 -3.04 -3.62
N TYR A 216 0.41 -2.91 -2.62
CA TYR A 216 0.08 -2.32 -1.33
C TYR A 216 0.74 -0.96 -1.17
N LEU A 217 -0.07 0.09 -1.21
CA LEU A 217 0.35 1.45 -0.93
C LEU A 217 0.18 1.72 0.57
N LEU A 218 1.24 1.49 1.36
CA LEU A 218 1.26 1.78 2.80
C LEU A 218 1.50 3.28 3.07
N THR A 219 0.77 4.12 2.33
CA THR A 219 0.74 5.56 2.44
C THR A 219 -0.57 6.12 1.91
N ASN A 220 -1.07 7.20 2.51
CA ASN A 220 -2.25 7.92 2.02
C ASN A 220 -1.93 9.00 0.96
N VAL A 221 -0.72 8.97 0.38
CA VAL A 221 -0.37 9.86 -0.72
C VAL A 221 -1.21 9.53 -1.94
N VAL A 222 -1.94 10.52 -2.44
CA VAL A 222 -2.76 10.40 -3.65
C VAL A 222 -1.84 10.26 -4.86
N THR A 223 -2.02 9.20 -5.64
CA THR A 223 -1.29 8.93 -6.90
C THR A 223 -2.27 8.77 -8.06
N ASP A 224 -1.76 8.65 -9.27
CA ASP A 224 -2.55 8.34 -10.47
C ASP A 224 -2.77 6.83 -10.70
N LEU A 225 -2.31 5.97 -9.77
CA LEU A 225 -2.62 4.53 -9.82
C LEU A 225 -4.12 4.31 -9.56
N PRO A 226 -4.80 3.44 -10.34
CA PRO A 226 -6.17 3.02 -10.01
C PRO A 226 -6.15 2.29 -8.67
N VAL A 227 -7.00 2.69 -7.73
CA VAL A 227 -7.11 2.06 -6.42
C VAL A 227 -8.37 1.21 -6.40
N ASP A 228 -8.20 -0.10 -6.18
CA ASP A 228 -9.28 -1.07 -6.13
C ASP A 228 -9.83 -1.22 -4.71
N GLU A 229 -8.95 -1.19 -3.71
CA GLU A 229 -9.33 -1.33 -2.30
C GLU A 229 -8.72 -0.21 -1.45
N VAL A 230 -9.52 0.28 -0.49
CA VAL A 230 -9.05 1.19 0.56
C VAL A 230 -9.17 0.54 1.93
N THR A 231 -8.15 0.70 2.77
CA THR A 231 -8.15 0.16 4.13
C THR A 231 -7.49 1.09 5.13
N GLU A 232 -7.52 0.74 6.40
CA GLU A 232 -6.70 1.39 7.44
C GLU A 232 -5.52 0.48 7.79
N LEU A 233 -4.38 1.09 8.14
CA LEU A 233 -3.19 0.35 8.53
C LEU A 233 -3.45 -0.63 9.69
N ASP A 234 -4.29 -0.28 10.66
CA ASP A 234 -4.60 -1.19 11.78
C ASP A 234 -5.38 -2.42 11.30
N THR A 235 -6.33 -2.23 10.37
CA THR A 235 -7.07 -3.33 9.75
C THR A 235 -6.14 -4.25 8.99
N LEU A 236 -5.27 -3.70 8.14
CA LEU A 236 -4.31 -4.48 7.36
C LEU A 236 -3.31 -5.24 8.25
N VAL A 237 -2.88 -4.63 9.36
CA VAL A 237 -2.03 -5.30 10.37
C VAL A 237 -2.76 -6.46 11.03
N GLU A 238 -4.03 -6.30 11.40
CA GLU A 238 -4.80 -7.39 12.01
C GLU A 238 -5.11 -8.52 11.01
N GLN A 239 -5.35 -8.19 9.73
CA GLN A 239 -5.43 -9.18 8.65
C GLN A 239 -4.12 -9.92 8.47
N ALA A 240 -2.99 -9.21 8.39
CA ALA A 240 -1.66 -9.80 8.30
C ALA A 240 -1.37 -10.71 9.50
N LYS A 241 -1.77 -10.34 10.72
CA LYS A 241 -1.65 -11.22 11.89
C LYS A 241 -2.56 -12.44 11.82
N GLY A 242 -3.77 -12.30 11.29
CA GLY A 242 -4.69 -13.42 11.06
C GLY A 242 -4.10 -14.44 10.09
N ARG A 243 -3.57 -13.95 8.97
CA ARG A 243 -2.93 -14.71 7.90
C ARG A 243 -1.59 -15.32 8.31
N SER A 244 -0.78 -14.56 9.05
CA SER A 244 0.53 -14.97 9.54
C SER A 244 0.48 -15.82 10.82
N ARG A 245 -0.70 -16.21 11.30
CA ARG A 245 -0.78 -17.21 12.38
C ARG A 245 -0.33 -18.56 11.80
N ASP A 246 0.96 -18.83 11.95
CA ASP A 246 1.50 -20.18 11.89
C ASP A 246 0.56 -21.11 12.66
N ILE A 247 -0.01 -22.10 11.96
CA ILE A 247 -0.89 -23.11 12.58
C ILE A 247 -0.20 -23.74 13.82
N ALA A 248 1.13 -23.81 13.81
CA ALA A 248 1.97 -24.24 14.92
C ALA A 248 1.81 -23.39 16.21
N GLN A 249 1.50 -22.10 16.12
CA GLN A 249 1.40 -21.18 17.27
C GLN A 249 0.00 -21.07 17.88
N LEU A 250 -1.01 -21.66 17.25
CA LEU A 250 -2.37 -21.67 17.77
C LEU A 250 -2.45 -22.37 19.15
N ASP A 251 -3.16 -21.79 20.12
CA ASP A 251 -3.42 -22.44 21.42
C ASP A 251 -4.59 -23.45 21.29
N VAL A 252 -4.46 -24.36 20.33
CA VAL A 252 -5.41 -25.42 20.03
C VAL A 252 -4.71 -26.78 20.08
N PRO A 253 -5.44 -27.88 20.30
CA PRO A 253 -4.84 -29.22 20.28
C PRO A 253 -4.12 -29.50 18.95
N ASP A 254 -3.00 -30.23 18.97
CA ASP A 254 -2.23 -30.56 17.76
C ASP A 254 -3.06 -31.27 16.67
N GLY A 255 -4.09 -32.03 17.07
CA GLY A 255 -5.03 -32.63 16.12
C GLY A 255 -5.89 -31.60 15.37
N ALA A 256 -6.19 -30.46 15.99
CA ALA A 256 -6.90 -29.35 15.35
C ALA A 256 -5.96 -28.57 14.40
N LYS A 257 -4.67 -28.44 14.77
CA LYS A 257 -3.63 -27.86 13.90
C LYS A 257 -3.47 -28.66 12.62
N ASN A 258 -3.22 -29.96 12.75
CA ASN A 258 -3.11 -30.88 11.62
C ASN A 258 -4.38 -30.93 10.76
N LEU A 259 -5.56 -30.72 11.38
CA LEU A 259 -6.81 -30.63 10.65
C LEU A 259 -6.82 -29.40 9.73
N ILE A 260 -6.49 -28.22 10.25
CA ILE A 260 -6.43 -26.98 9.44
C ILE A 260 -5.38 -27.08 8.34
N GLU A 261 -4.18 -27.62 8.63
CA GLU A 261 -3.13 -27.83 7.62
C GLU A 261 -3.56 -28.76 6.48
N SER A 262 -4.59 -29.58 6.70
CA SER A 262 -5.10 -30.54 5.71
C SER A 262 -6.30 -30.04 4.90
N LEU A 263 -6.78 -28.82 5.17
CA LEU A 263 -7.90 -28.19 4.48
C LEU A 263 -7.37 -27.15 3.50
N ASP A 264 -8.01 -27.04 2.34
CA ASP A 264 -7.75 -25.94 1.42
C ASP A 264 -8.46 -24.67 1.92
N GLY A 265 -7.79 -23.51 1.87
CA GLY A 265 -8.30 -22.24 2.42
C GLY A 265 -9.63 -21.79 1.83
N ASP A 266 -9.90 -22.15 0.56
CA ASP A 266 -11.11 -21.77 -0.16
C ASP A 266 -12.26 -22.81 -0.05
N GLU A 267 -12.04 -23.93 0.66
CA GLU A 267 -13.04 -24.99 0.75
C GLU A 267 -14.04 -24.75 1.89
N THR A 268 -15.33 -24.85 1.58
CA THR A 268 -16.39 -24.86 2.60
C THR A 268 -16.69 -26.27 3.09
N PHE A 269 -16.85 -26.45 4.40
CA PHE A 269 -17.07 -27.76 5.03
C PHE A 269 -18.11 -27.70 6.15
N THR A 270 -18.74 -28.83 6.44
CA THR A 270 -19.56 -29.01 7.64
C THR A 270 -18.79 -29.79 8.70
N ARG A 271 -19.24 -29.71 9.95
CA ARG A 271 -18.68 -30.55 11.04
C ARG A 271 -18.74 -32.05 10.75
N ASN A 272 -19.68 -32.52 9.92
CA ASN A 272 -19.72 -33.94 9.53
C ASN A 272 -18.64 -34.26 8.49
N ASP A 273 -18.36 -33.34 7.56
CA ASP A 273 -17.31 -33.52 6.56
C ASP A 273 -15.93 -33.59 7.27
N LEU A 274 -15.71 -32.75 8.29
CA LEU A 274 -14.51 -32.79 9.12
C LEU A 274 -14.38 -34.10 9.94
N VAL A 275 -15.49 -34.69 10.36
CA VAL A 275 -15.49 -35.99 11.06
C VAL A 275 -15.01 -37.09 10.13
N ASP A 276 -15.50 -37.08 8.89
CA ASP A 276 -15.14 -38.07 7.88
C ASP A 276 -13.69 -37.87 7.41
N HIS A 277 -13.24 -36.61 7.28
CA HIS A 277 -11.88 -36.24 6.87
C HIS A 277 -10.83 -36.59 7.93
N ALA A 278 -11.03 -36.14 9.17
CA ALA A 278 -10.08 -36.39 10.25
C ALA A 278 -10.18 -37.81 10.83
N ASN A 279 -11.24 -38.55 10.51
CA ASN A 279 -11.55 -39.87 11.05
C ASN A 279 -11.55 -39.90 12.59
N VAL A 280 -12.14 -38.87 13.22
CA VAL A 280 -12.28 -38.75 14.68
C VAL A 280 -13.74 -38.62 15.10
N THR A 281 -14.02 -38.63 16.41
CA THR A 281 -15.40 -38.55 16.89
C THR A 281 -16.03 -37.18 16.68
N LYS A 282 -17.37 -37.13 16.55
CA LYS A 282 -18.13 -35.87 16.51
C LYS A 282 -17.83 -34.94 17.67
N GLN A 283 -17.63 -35.49 18.87
CA GLN A 283 -17.30 -34.69 20.05
C GLN A 283 -15.92 -34.04 19.92
N THR A 284 -14.94 -34.77 19.38
CA THR A 284 -13.59 -34.26 19.13
C THR A 284 -13.63 -33.11 18.12
N ILE A 285 -14.32 -33.29 16.98
CA ILE A 285 -14.49 -32.21 15.99
C ILE A 285 -15.22 -31.01 16.58
N SER A 286 -16.30 -31.21 17.36
CA SER A 286 -16.99 -30.08 17.99
C SER A 286 -16.07 -29.26 18.90
N ASN A 287 -15.22 -29.93 19.68
CA ASN A 287 -14.27 -29.25 20.56
C ASN A 287 -13.20 -28.51 19.75
N TRP A 288 -12.63 -29.14 18.71
CA TRP A 288 -11.63 -28.51 17.84
C TRP A 288 -12.20 -27.32 17.09
N VAL A 289 -13.39 -27.46 16.51
CA VAL A 289 -14.07 -26.37 15.79
C VAL A 289 -14.35 -25.20 16.73
N SER A 290 -14.77 -25.46 17.97
CA SER A 290 -14.92 -24.40 18.97
C SER A 290 -13.61 -23.67 19.25
N SER A 291 -12.51 -24.39 19.51
CA SER A 291 -11.20 -23.77 19.74
C SER A 291 -10.67 -23.00 18.53
N LEU A 292 -10.89 -23.52 17.32
CA LEU A 292 -10.49 -22.86 16.07
C LEU A 292 -11.34 -21.62 15.76
N MET A 293 -12.63 -21.62 16.12
CA MET A 293 -13.47 -20.43 16.04
C MET A 293 -13.08 -19.38 17.09
N ASP A 294 -12.74 -19.81 18.32
CA ASP A 294 -12.24 -18.91 19.37
C ASP A 294 -10.93 -18.23 18.95
N GLU A 295 -10.06 -18.96 18.24
CA GLU A 295 -8.83 -18.45 17.62
C GLU A 295 -9.06 -17.77 16.27
N LYS A 296 -10.31 -17.62 15.82
CA LYS A 296 -10.69 -16.97 14.55
C LYS A 296 -10.01 -17.54 13.31
N VAL A 297 -9.70 -18.83 13.32
CA VAL A 297 -9.09 -19.56 12.19
C VAL A 297 -10.16 -20.09 11.23
N ILE A 298 -11.37 -20.34 11.74
CA ILE A 298 -12.52 -20.76 10.95
C ILE A 298 -13.76 -19.97 11.37
N GLU A 299 -14.67 -19.75 10.43
CA GLU A 299 -15.89 -19.00 10.69
C GLU A 299 -17.11 -19.58 9.97
N PRO A 300 -18.33 -19.34 10.49
CA PRO A 300 -19.57 -19.73 9.83
C PRO A 300 -19.89 -18.79 8.68
N THR A 301 -20.17 -19.37 7.51
CA THR A 301 -20.58 -18.65 6.29
C THR A 301 -22.02 -18.11 6.36
N GLY A 302 -22.79 -18.48 7.38
CA GLY A 302 -24.23 -18.22 7.46
C GLY A 302 -25.10 -19.19 6.64
N GLU A 303 -24.50 -20.03 5.79
CA GLU A 303 -25.22 -21.05 5.03
C GLU A 303 -25.48 -22.33 5.84
N THR A 304 -26.51 -23.07 5.45
CA THR A 304 -26.81 -24.39 6.03
C THR A 304 -26.97 -25.47 4.96
N LYS A 305 -26.18 -26.54 5.08
CA LYS A 305 -26.21 -27.71 4.19
C LYS A 305 -26.68 -28.92 4.99
N ARG A 306 -27.80 -29.54 4.57
CA ARG A 306 -28.42 -30.69 5.27
C ARG A 306 -28.64 -30.43 6.78
N ARG A 307 -29.07 -29.21 7.13
CA ARG A 307 -29.28 -28.75 8.53
C ARG A 307 -28.00 -28.68 9.38
N SER A 308 -26.84 -28.70 8.75
CA SER A 308 -25.55 -28.44 9.40
C SER A 308 -25.04 -27.08 8.93
N GLU A 309 -24.48 -26.30 9.85
CA GLU A 309 -23.79 -25.03 9.58
C GLU A 309 -22.57 -25.29 8.69
N VAL A 310 -22.39 -24.43 7.69
CA VAL A 310 -21.25 -24.46 6.76
C VAL A 310 -20.19 -23.49 7.28
N LEU A 311 -18.97 -23.98 7.38
CA LEU A 311 -17.78 -23.28 7.88
C LEU A 311 -16.77 -23.10 6.74
N THR A 312 -15.92 -22.09 6.87
CA THR A 312 -14.76 -21.85 5.99
C THR A 312 -13.53 -21.54 6.82
N VAL A 313 -12.34 -21.75 6.26
CA VAL A 313 -11.10 -21.20 6.83
C VAL A 313 -11.10 -19.69 6.60
N VAL A 314 -10.63 -18.94 7.61
CA VAL A 314 -10.43 -17.50 7.51
C VAL A 314 -9.09 -17.29 6.82
N ASN A 315 -9.11 -16.76 5.58
CA ASN A 315 -7.93 -16.34 4.82
C ASN A 315 -7.41 -14.98 5.34
#